data_AF-A0A9Q0ESL8-F1
#
_entry.id   AF-A0A9Q0ESL8-F1
#
_cell.length_a   1.000
_cell.length_b   1.000
_cell.length_c   1.000
_cell.angle_alpha   90.00
_cell.angle_beta   90.00
_cell.angle_gamma   90.00
#
_symmetry.space_group_name_H-M   'P 1'
#
loop_
_entity.id
_entity.type
_entity.pdbx_description
1 polymer ?
#
loop_
_entity_poly.entity_id
_entity_poly.type
_entity_poly.pdbx_seq_one_letter_code
_entity_poly.pdbx_strand_id
1 'polypeptide(L)'
;MSKPKATMSSKHALLKAKGYRKLLIVPKPCFIQSVLWQNLYISKFGETWPKAAVMGIGQLRLGPVAPVADPPERPVGHWKRLYLNAMVGQDEKKWRRDLCVVSPYTGLPCRTTSVLRNLGISWELTVSTPSGVQQVVVQAQVNFFRSALTVSWCHGSWKPYNQLSSLQIHGVAKVDLNCPCFQRPGCRSLMSQLGARALSARSPVIGRDKLVKVLLPQPGLAVGIWRGTSSIAFVIACFHFHRLVERSLLGSSTCYTLHIVLHSEVAEIMSGHFSQLFCRKAQIQDGHIELVAISRTNLSQHTPVSSDIALPWRCEALDGTVENCCLMSLTLLDEWQHPFWCVSTPLSMAPAERAAALYDYDGEHFTMRHLDPGGHVAMEFVRTEQPRQLYLVALTLHVPLQDVNRHFGTSYLSSPRPPGESPGGGPAGGLVQ
;
A
#
# COMPACT_ATOMS: atom_id res chain seq x y z
N MET A 1 59.41 -57.16 -10.36
CA MET A 1 58.34 -56.50 -9.57
C MET A 1 57.25 -56.03 -10.52
N SER A 2 56.01 -56.45 -10.22
CA SER A 2 54.71 -56.21 -10.87
C SER A 2 54.60 -55.91 -12.39
N LYS A 3 54.23 -56.96 -13.12
CA LYS A 3 53.40 -57.11 -14.34
C LYS A 3 52.80 -55.84 -15.02
N PRO A 4 52.84 -55.80 -16.36
CA PRO A 4 51.79 -55.26 -17.21
C PRO A 4 51.09 -56.38 -18.03
N LYS A 5 49.76 -56.32 -18.13
CA LYS A 5 48.88 -57.05 -19.07
C LYS A 5 47.57 -56.26 -19.08
N ALA A 6 46.81 -56.06 -20.15
CA ALA A 6 46.87 -56.48 -21.55
C ALA A 6 45.60 -55.86 -22.20
N THR A 7 45.75 -55.23 -23.39
CA THR A 7 44.97 -55.47 -24.64
C THR A 7 43.53 -56.00 -24.53
N MET A 8 42.55 -55.68 -25.38
CA MET A 8 42.43 -55.22 -26.79
C MET A 8 40.90 -55.00 -26.99
N SER A 9 40.36 -54.11 -27.80
CA SER A 9 40.20 -54.18 -29.27
C SER A 9 39.05 -53.22 -29.60
N SER A 10 39.26 -52.13 -30.32
CA SER A 10 39.01 -52.01 -31.76
C SER A 10 37.60 -52.42 -32.20
N LYS A 11 36.76 -51.43 -32.54
CA LYS A 11 35.99 -51.39 -33.80
C LYS A 11 35.23 -50.07 -33.97
N HIS A 12 35.39 -49.52 -35.18
CA HIS A 12 34.60 -48.47 -35.84
C HIS A 12 34.92 -46.99 -35.56
N ALA A 13 35.91 -46.52 -36.31
CA ALA A 13 35.87 -45.23 -36.99
C ALA A 13 34.68 -45.14 -37.98
N LEU A 14 34.06 -43.95 -38.01
CA LEU A 14 33.23 -43.26 -39.04
C LEU A 14 32.15 -42.48 -38.24
N LEU A 15 32.03 -41.16 -38.22
CA LEU A 15 32.10 -40.20 -39.32
C LEU A 15 32.43 -38.80 -38.78
N LYS A 16 33.24 -38.09 -39.56
CA LYS A 16 33.50 -36.65 -39.50
C LYS A 16 32.20 -35.83 -39.60
N ALA A 17 32.33 -34.61 -39.05
CA ALA A 17 31.71 -33.37 -39.53
C ALA A 17 30.19 -33.21 -39.33
N LYS A 18 29.83 -32.33 -38.40
CA LYS A 18 28.93 -31.19 -38.66
C LYS A 18 29.13 -30.14 -37.58
N GLY A 19 29.44 -28.93 -38.02
CA GLY A 19 29.80 -27.81 -37.16
C GLY A 19 28.66 -27.38 -36.26
N TYR A 20 29.01 -27.00 -35.04
CA TYR A 20 28.23 -26.08 -34.23
C TYR A 20 29.14 -24.98 -33.75
N ARG A 21 28.96 -23.79 -34.34
CA ARG A 21 29.39 -22.52 -33.77
C ARG A 21 28.81 -22.45 -32.37
N LYS A 22 29.65 -22.60 -31.33
CA LYS A 22 29.29 -22.20 -29.97
C LYS A 22 29.18 -20.68 -29.97
N LEU A 23 27.98 -20.18 -30.24
CA LEU A 23 27.58 -18.83 -29.85
C LEU A 23 27.85 -18.70 -28.35
N LEU A 24 28.89 -17.95 -28.01
CA LEU A 24 29.07 -17.36 -26.69
C LEU A 24 27.88 -16.40 -26.48
N ILE A 25 26.79 -16.96 -25.96
CA ILE A 25 25.69 -16.16 -25.42
C ILE A 25 26.22 -15.57 -24.12
N VAL A 26 26.67 -14.32 -24.19
CA VAL A 26 26.87 -13.46 -23.03
C VAL A 26 25.50 -13.35 -22.34
N PRO A 27 25.33 -13.80 -21.07
CA PRO A 27 24.04 -13.68 -20.40
C PRO A 27 23.76 -12.21 -20.10
N LYS A 28 22.73 -11.65 -20.77
CA LYS A 28 22.09 -10.39 -20.36
C LYS A 28 21.21 -10.63 -19.10
N PRO A 29 21.01 -9.61 -18.26
CA PRO A 29 20.53 -9.77 -16.89
C PRO A 29 19.00 -9.93 -16.80
N CYS A 30 18.55 -10.56 -15.71
CA CYS A 30 17.18 -10.58 -15.17
C CYS A 30 16.15 -11.50 -15.85
N PHE A 31 16.23 -12.82 -15.61
CA PHE A 31 15.03 -13.66 -15.55
C PHE A 31 15.21 -14.74 -14.48
N ILE A 32 14.72 -14.49 -13.27
CA ILE A 32 14.31 -15.61 -12.42
C ILE A 32 13.03 -16.14 -13.07
N GLN A 33 13.07 -17.35 -13.63
CA GLN A 33 11.94 -17.96 -14.34
C GLN A 33 10.69 -18.08 -13.43
N SER A 34 9.51 -17.92 -14.03
CA SER A 34 8.19 -18.04 -13.36
C SER A 34 8.06 -19.34 -12.55
N VAL A 35 8.65 -20.43 -13.06
CA VAL A 35 8.70 -21.75 -12.43
C VAL A 35 9.47 -21.76 -11.11
N LEU A 36 10.58 -21.01 -11.02
CA LEU A 36 11.35 -20.92 -9.78
C LEU A 36 10.52 -20.23 -8.68
N TRP A 37 9.79 -19.17 -9.03
CA TRP A 37 8.89 -18.47 -8.11
C TRP A 37 7.73 -19.32 -7.64
N GLN A 38 7.16 -20.14 -8.53
CA GLN A 38 6.13 -21.11 -8.20
C GLN A 38 6.65 -22.17 -7.23
N ASN A 39 7.84 -22.73 -7.49
CA ASN A 39 8.45 -23.73 -6.61
C ASN A 39 8.79 -23.15 -5.23
N LEU A 40 9.30 -21.91 -5.17
CA LEU A 40 9.54 -21.20 -3.91
C LEU A 40 8.24 -20.95 -3.14
N TYR A 41 7.16 -20.59 -3.85
CA TYR A 41 5.84 -20.40 -3.25
C TYR A 41 5.32 -21.70 -2.65
N ILE A 42 5.31 -22.77 -3.44
CA ILE A 42 4.83 -24.09 -3.00
C ILE A 42 5.67 -24.62 -1.85
N SER A 43 7.00 -24.50 -1.93
CA SER A 43 7.91 -24.94 -0.87
C SER A 43 7.69 -24.20 0.45
N LYS A 44 7.38 -22.90 0.41
CA LYS A 44 7.26 -22.06 1.61
C LYS A 44 5.84 -22.00 2.18
N PHE A 45 4.82 -22.02 1.32
CA PHE A 45 3.43 -21.81 1.68
C PHE A 45 2.54 -23.06 1.49
N GLY A 46 3.08 -24.13 0.91
CA GLY A 46 2.36 -25.36 0.56
C GLY A 46 1.68 -25.30 -0.81
N GLU A 47 1.20 -26.46 -1.28
CA GLU A 47 0.42 -26.59 -2.52
C GLU A 47 -1.00 -26.02 -2.40
N THR A 48 -1.46 -25.74 -1.18
CA THR A 48 -2.77 -25.11 -0.96
C THR A 48 -2.78 -23.72 -1.58
N TRP A 49 -3.63 -23.58 -2.60
CA TRP A 49 -4.05 -22.34 -3.25
C TRP A 49 -4.12 -21.15 -2.26
N PRO A 50 -3.76 -19.91 -2.64
CA PRO A 50 -3.51 -18.84 -1.68
C PRO A 50 -4.68 -18.67 -0.71
N LYS A 51 -4.41 -18.78 0.61
CA LYS A 51 -5.39 -18.43 1.64
C LYS A 51 -5.93 -17.04 1.28
N ALA A 52 -7.25 -16.92 1.18
CA ALA A 52 -8.05 -15.75 0.77
C ALA A 52 -7.75 -14.41 1.49
N ALA A 53 -6.72 -14.37 2.34
CA ALA A 53 -6.20 -13.17 3.00
C ALA A 53 -5.16 -12.41 2.15
N VAL A 54 -4.47 -13.05 1.19
CA VAL A 54 -3.38 -12.40 0.42
C VAL A 54 -3.86 -11.72 -0.86
N MET A 55 -4.98 -12.17 -1.40
CA MET A 55 -5.77 -11.42 -2.36
C MET A 55 -7.14 -11.24 -1.74
N GLY A 56 -7.69 -10.03 -1.67
CA GLY A 56 -9.06 -9.77 -1.22
C GLY A 56 -10.08 -10.37 -2.19
N ILE A 57 -10.11 -11.69 -2.27
CA ILE A 57 -11.02 -12.49 -3.10
C ILE A 57 -11.51 -13.58 -2.16
N GLY A 58 -12.74 -13.41 -1.70
CA GLY A 58 -13.43 -14.33 -0.79
C GLY A 58 -13.54 -15.74 -1.38
N GLN A 59 -13.76 -16.69 -0.47
CA GLN A 59 -13.86 -18.12 -0.71
C GLN A 59 -14.93 -18.47 -1.75
N LEU A 60 -14.55 -19.14 -2.84
CA LEU A 60 -15.45 -20.04 -3.54
C LEU A 60 -15.20 -21.45 -3.00
N ARG A 61 -16.16 -21.98 -2.24
CA ARG A 61 -16.26 -23.43 -1.98
C ARG A 61 -16.54 -24.10 -3.33
N LEU A 62 -15.58 -24.85 -3.85
CA LEU A 62 -15.79 -25.68 -5.04
C LEU A 62 -16.50 -26.97 -4.63
N GLY A 63 -17.73 -27.13 -5.12
CA GLY A 63 -18.32 -28.46 -5.35
C GLY A 63 -17.56 -29.21 -6.46
N PRO A 64 -17.95 -30.46 -6.77
CA PRO A 64 -17.16 -31.37 -7.61
C PRO A 64 -16.85 -30.77 -8.99
N VAL A 65 -15.58 -30.87 -9.37
CA VAL A 65 -14.98 -30.28 -10.57
C VAL A 65 -15.45 -31.00 -11.84
N ALA A 66 -16.06 -30.28 -12.77
CA ALA A 66 -16.11 -30.67 -14.18
C ALA A 66 -14.80 -30.21 -14.89
N PRO A 67 -14.24 -31.00 -15.81
CA PRO A 67 -12.97 -30.66 -16.45
C PRO A 67 -13.20 -29.62 -17.54
N VAL A 68 -12.67 -28.40 -17.36
CA VAL A 68 -12.66 -27.35 -18.39
C VAL A 68 -11.28 -26.72 -18.48
N ALA A 69 -10.70 -26.89 -19.68
CA ALA A 69 -9.73 -26.08 -20.43
C ALA A 69 -8.48 -25.51 -19.74
N ASP A 70 -7.38 -25.51 -20.50
CA ASP A 70 -6.09 -24.92 -20.12
C ASP A 70 -6.25 -23.48 -19.56
N PRO A 71 -5.63 -23.16 -18.41
CA PRO A 71 -5.77 -21.86 -17.80
C PRO A 71 -5.16 -20.77 -18.70
N PRO A 72 -5.76 -19.56 -18.74
CA PRO A 72 -5.23 -18.45 -19.53
C PRO A 72 -3.78 -18.14 -19.13
N GLU A 73 -2.94 -17.83 -20.13
CA GLU A 73 -1.52 -17.50 -19.94
C GLU A 73 -1.37 -16.44 -18.84
N ARG A 74 -0.74 -16.83 -17.72
CA ARG A 74 -0.61 -15.96 -16.55
C ARG A 74 0.42 -14.86 -16.85
N PRO A 75 0.15 -13.61 -16.44
CA PRO A 75 1.05 -12.48 -16.73
C PRO A 75 2.45 -12.70 -16.13
N VAL A 76 3.48 -12.23 -16.84
CA VAL A 76 4.89 -12.34 -16.43
C VAL A 76 5.08 -11.78 -15.02
N GLY A 77 5.65 -12.58 -14.11
CA GLY A 77 5.90 -12.19 -12.73
C GLY A 77 4.72 -12.38 -11.76
N HIS A 78 3.62 -13.02 -12.19
CA HIS A 78 2.48 -13.37 -11.33
C HIS A 78 2.91 -14.11 -10.05
N TRP A 79 3.69 -15.19 -10.17
CA TRP A 79 4.17 -15.96 -9.02
C TRP A 79 5.13 -15.18 -8.13
N LYS A 80 5.96 -14.30 -8.71
CA LYS A 80 6.81 -13.38 -7.94
C LYS A 80 5.96 -12.45 -7.08
N ARG A 81 4.89 -11.87 -7.65
CA ARG A 81 3.98 -10.96 -6.93
C ARG A 81 3.22 -11.68 -5.83
N LEU A 82 2.68 -12.87 -6.10
CA LEU A 82 1.99 -13.68 -5.10
C LEU A 82 2.91 -14.07 -3.95
N TYR A 83 4.13 -14.52 -4.24
CA TYR A 83 5.12 -14.86 -3.22
C TYR A 83 5.46 -13.66 -2.34
N LEU A 84 5.75 -12.52 -2.96
CA LEU A 84 6.09 -11.28 -2.25
C LEU A 84 4.93 -10.76 -1.38
N ASN A 85 3.69 -10.84 -1.88
CA ASN A 85 2.51 -10.47 -1.10
C ASN A 85 2.26 -11.44 0.06
N ALA A 86 2.41 -12.75 -0.18
CA ALA A 86 2.25 -13.76 0.85
C ALA A 86 3.32 -13.63 1.95
N MET A 87 4.55 -13.30 1.58
CA MET A 87 5.64 -12.98 2.51
C MET A 87 5.30 -11.81 3.44
N VAL A 88 4.74 -10.73 2.90
CA VAL A 88 4.34 -9.56 3.71
C VAL A 88 3.15 -9.89 4.63
N GLY A 89 2.19 -10.70 4.14
CA GLY A 89 0.97 -11.04 4.87
C GLY A 89 1.09 -12.18 5.90
N GLN A 90 1.98 -13.16 5.70
CA GLN A 90 2.05 -14.36 6.56
C GLN A 90 2.46 -14.02 8.00
N ASP A 91 3.32 -13.01 8.18
CA ASP A 91 3.80 -12.57 9.49
C ASP A 91 3.05 -11.35 10.04
N GLU A 92 2.04 -10.85 9.34
CA GLU A 92 1.33 -9.62 9.73
C GLU A 92 0.77 -9.67 11.14
N LYS A 93 0.01 -10.72 11.48
CA LYS A 93 -0.52 -10.92 12.83
C LYS A 93 0.57 -11.14 13.88
N LYS A 94 1.76 -11.59 13.48
CA LYS A 94 2.89 -11.86 14.38
C LYS A 94 3.63 -10.57 14.70
N TRP A 95 4.12 -9.86 13.68
CA TRP A 95 4.84 -8.62 13.90
C TRP A 95 3.94 -7.53 14.48
N ARG A 96 2.63 -7.50 14.15
CA ARG A 96 1.68 -6.59 14.81
C ARG A 96 1.57 -6.86 16.31
N ARG A 97 1.44 -8.13 16.72
CA ARG A 97 1.44 -8.51 18.16
C ARG A 97 2.73 -8.08 18.85
N ASP A 98 3.87 -8.24 18.20
CA ASP A 98 5.16 -7.80 18.75
C ASP A 98 5.25 -6.27 18.86
N LEU A 99 4.58 -5.52 17.99
CA LEU A 99 4.49 -4.05 18.06
C LEU A 99 3.44 -3.54 19.06
N CYS A 100 2.46 -4.34 19.48
CA CYS A 100 1.46 -3.93 20.48
C CYS A 100 2.08 -3.67 21.87
N VAL A 101 3.27 -4.18 22.15
CA VAL A 101 3.96 -3.94 23.42
C VAL A 101 4.60 -2.55 23.38
N VAL A 102 3.94 -1.58 24.00
CA VAL A 102 4.34 -0.18 24.02
C VAL A 102 5.19 0.13 25.25
N SER A 103 6.22 0.95 25.08
CA SER A 103 7.03 1.44 26.20
C SER A 103 6.24 2.50 26.97
N PRO A 104 6.10 2.38 28.30
CA PRO A 104 5.41 3.41 29.09
C PRO A 104 6.15 4.75 29.10
N TYR A 105 7.45 4.76 28.79
CA TYR A 105 8.26 5.98 28.78
C TYR A 105 8.25 6.72 27.43
N THR A 106 8.17 6.01 26.29
CA THR A 106 8.22 6.64 24.96
C THR A 106 6.90 6.62 24.20
N GLY A 107 5.90 5.83 24.65
CA GLY A 107 4.66 5.63 23.89
C GLY A 107 4.85 4.86 22.58
N LEU A 108 6.03 4.26 22.35
CA LEU A 108 6.37 3.56 21.09
C LEU A 108 6.53 2.05 21.30
N PRO A 109 6.36 1.24 20.23
CA PRO A 109 6.60 -0.20 20.29
C PRO A 109 8.03 -0.57 20.71
N CYS A 110 8.14 -1.33 21.80
CA CYS A 110 9.42 -1.76 22.39
C CYS A 110 10.26 -2.65 21.48
N ARG A 111 9.62 -3.40 20.57
CA ARG A 111 10.26 -4.46 19.79
C ARG A 111 10.51 -4.09 18.33
N THR A 112 10.38 -2.82 17.97
CA THR A 112 10.53 -2.34 16.58
C THR A 112 11.82 -2.83 15.92
N THR A 113 12.95 -2.75 16.63
CA THR A 113 14.27 -3.17 16.11
C THR A 113 14.34 -4.67 15.83
N SER A 114 13.83 -5.50 16.75
CA SER A 114 13.77 -6.95 16.59
C SER A 114 12.85 -7.34 15.44
N VAL A 115 11.70 -6.68 15.31
CA VAL A 115 10.76 -6.91 14.20
C VAL A 115 11.41 -6.58 12.85
N LEU A 116 12.07 -5.43 12.73
CA LEU A 116 12.77 -5.03 11.49
C LEU A 116 13.85 -6.05 11.09
N ARG A 117 14.61 -6.57 12.06
CA ARG A 117 15.64 -7.60 11.83
C ARG A 117 15.03 -8.94 11.41
N ASN A 118 13.98 -9.38 12.10
CA ASN A 118 13.31 -10.65 11.81
C ASN A 118 12.67 -10.65 10.42
N LEU A 119 12.17 -9.51 9.97
CA LEU A 119 11.59 -9.33 8.63
C LEU A 119 12.65 -9.12 7.54
N GLY A 120 13.95 -9.08 7.88
CA GLY A 120 15.02 -8.86 6.92
C GLY A 120 14.93 -7.51 6.20
N ILE A 121 14.39 -6.48 6.88
CA ILE A 121 14.20 -5.15 6.30
C ILE A 121 15.56 -4.45 6.19
N SER A 122 15.81 -3.91 5.01
CA SER A 122 16.94 -3.03 4.71
C SER A 122 16.46 -1.79 3.96
N TRP A 123 17.31 -0.79 3.82
CA TRP A 123 16.99 0.47 3.16
C TRP A 123 17.94 0.69 1.98
N GLU A 124 17.35 1.06 0.85
CA GLU A 124 18.06 1.34 -0.39
C GLU A 124 17.77 2.76 -0.84
N LEU A 125 18.79 3.42 -1.37
CA LEU A 125 18.65 4.73 -1.99
C LEU A 125 18.67 4.59 -3.51
N THR A 126 17.66 5.11 -4.18
CA THR A 126 17.61 5.20 -5.63
C THR A 126 17.83 6.64 -6.05
N VAL A 127 18.88 6.85 -6.81
CA VAL A 127 19.23 8.13 -7.41
C VAL A 127 18.88 8.07 -8.89
N SER A 128 18.13 9.04 -9.36
CA SER A 128 17.72 9.14 -10.75
C SER A 128 18.27 10.42 -11.38
N THR A 129 18.65 10.31 -12.64
CA THR A 129 19.13 11.43 -13.46
C THR A 129 18.05 11.87 -14.45
N PRO A 130 18.12 13.10 -15.00
CA PRO A 130 17.18 13.57 -16.03
C PRO A 130 17.16 12.69 -17.29
N SER A 131 18.24 11.98 -17.59
CA SER A 131 18.32 11.02 -18.70
C SER A 131 17.59 9.70 -18.44
N GLY A 132 16.94 9.54 -17.27
CA GLY A 132 16.22 8.34 -16.88
C GLY A 132 17.09 7.23 -16.30
N VAL A 133 18.42 7.42 -16.22
CA VAL A 133 19.32 6.44 -15.62
C VAL A 133 19.12 6.44 -14.10
N GLN A 134 18.85 5.25 -13.53
CA GLN A 134 18.69 5.03 -12.10
C GLN A 134 19.86 4.23 -11.54
N GLN A 135 20.38 4.68 -10.40
CA GLN A 135 21.41 4.00 -9.63
C GLN A 135 20.85 3.66 -8.25
N VAL A 136 20.95 2.39 -7.86
CA VAL A 136 20.55 1.92 -6.53
C VAL A 136 21.80 1.76 -5.66
N VAL A 137 21.78 2.37 -4.48
CA VAL A 137 22.85 2.36 -3.50
C VAL A 137 22.33 1.71 -2.22
N VAL A 138 23.01 0.65 -1.78
CA VAL A 138 22.68 -0.06 -0.54
C VAL A 138 23.13 0.75 0.67
N GLN A 139 22.39 0.68 1.78
CA GLN A 139 22.79 1.28 3.06
C GLN A 139 24.25 0.94 3.43
N ALA A 140 25.01 1.95 3.86
CA ALA A 140 26.36 1.78 4.38
C ALA A 140 26.32 1.46 5.87
N GLN A 141 25.49 2.17 6.64
CA GLN A 141 25.34 1.95 8.08
C GLN A 141 23.89 2.18 8.51
N VAL A 142 23.46 1.41 9.51
CA VAL A 142 22.18 1.59 10.21
C VAL A 142 22.43 1.62 11.70
N ASN A 143 22.02 2.70 12.36
CA ASN A 143 22.10 2.84 13.81
C ASN A 143 20.71 2.90 14.39
N PHE A 144 20.44 2.07 15.41
CA PHE A 144 19.16 2.03 16.10
C PHE A 144 19.25 2.80 17.42
N PHE A 145 18.26 3.62 17.69
CA PHE A 145 18.09 4.39 18.92
C PHE A 145 16.79 3.96 19.63
N ARG A 146 16.45 4.61 20.75
CA ARG A 146 15.25 4.27 21.54
C ARG A 146 13.94 4.51 20.80
N SER A 147 13.86 5.58 20.00
CA SER A 147 12.63 6.00 19.29
C SER A 147 12.82 6.16 17.78
N ALA A 148 14.02 5.95 17.26
CA ALA A 148 14.33 6.20 15.85
C ALA A 148 15.48 5.31 15.38
N LEU A 149 15.69 5.26 14.07
CA LEU A 149 16.92 4.77 13.47
C LEU A 149 17.45 5.75 12.45
N THR A 150 18.76 5.71 12.23
CA THR A 150 19.41 6.48 11.16
C THR A 150 20.03 5.53 10.16
N VAL A 151 19.78 5.78 8.87
CA VAL A 151 20.41 5.07 7.76
C VAL A 151 21.34 6.04 7.04
N SER A 152 22.57 5.61 6.75
CA SER A 152 23.53 6.39 5.97
C SER A 152 23.93 5.70 4.67
N TRP A 153 24.21 6.51 3.65
CA TRP A 153 24.76 6.08 2.37
C TRP A 153 25.99 6.92 2.05
N CYS A 154 27.16 6.29 1.98
CA CYS A 154 28.45 6.98 1.78
C CYS A 154 29.26 6.41 0.61
N HIS A 155 28.87 5.27 0.04
CA HIS A 155 29.68 4.53 -0.93
C HIS A 155 28.98 4.49 -2.30
N GLY A 156 29.14 5.57 -3.06
CA GLY A 156 28.64 5.68 -4.43
C GLY A 156 29.46 6.69 -5.22
N SER A 157 29.73 6.41 -6.49
CA SER A 157 30.20 7.44 -7.43
C SER A 157 29.02 8.37 -7.76
N TRP A 158 28.66 9.23 -6.81
CA TRP A 158 27.51 10.12 -6.94
C TRP A 158 27.77 11.12 -8.05
N LYS A 159 26.81 11.27 -8.95
CA LYS A 159 26.81 12.41 -9.85
C LYS A 159 26.61 13.70 -9.03
N PRO A 160 27.10 14.85 -9.53
CA PRO A 160 26.83 16.15 -8.92
C PRO A 160 25.33 16.34 -8.68
N TYR A 161 24.96 16.95 -7.55
CA TYR A 161 23.54 17.00 -7.14
C TYR A 161 22.65 17.79 -8.12
N ASN A 162 23.24 18.70 -8.90
CA ASN A 162 22.57 19.46 -9.96
C ASN A 162 22.17 18.61 -11.19
N GLN A 163 22.67 17.38 -11.31
CA GLN A 163 22.33 16.43 -12.36
C GLN A 163 21.34 15.35 -11.87
N LEU A 164 20.71 15.55 -10.71
CA LEU A 164 19.75 14.61 -10.14
C LEU A 164 18.32 15.07 -10.42
N SER A 165 17.49 14.16 -10.94
CA SER A 165 16.06 14.41 -11.15
C SER A 165 15.25 14.05 -9.91
N SER A 166 15.57 12.93 -9.25
CA SER A 166 14.99 12.56 -7.97
C SER A 166 15.88 11.63 -7.14
N LEU A 167 15.67 11.69 -5.83
CA LEU A 167 16.31 10.87 -4.81
C LEU A 167 15.22 10.18 -3.98
N GLN A 168 15.19 8.85 -4.02
CA GLN A 168 14.12 8.03 -3.44
C GLN A 168 14.68 7.04 -2.44
N ILE A 169 14.10 6.97 -1.24
CA ILE A 169 14.47 5.99 -0.23
C ILE A 169 13.42 4.89 -0.21
N HIS A 170 13.87 3.65 -0.28
CA HIS A 170 13.02 2.47 -0.27
C HIS A 170 13.32 1.60 0.96
N GLY A 171 12.28 1.17 1.66
CA GLY A 171 12.34 0.01 2.55
C GLY A 171 12.29 -1.26 1.72
N VAL A 172 13.18 -2.20 1.98
CA VAL A 172 13.36 -3.41 1.18
C VAL A 172 13.30 -4.61 2.09
N ALA A 173 12.17 -5.33 2.04
CA ALA A 173 12.02 -6.62 2.68
C ALA A 173 12.64 -7.69 1.78
N LYS A 174 13.82 -8.18 2.15
CA LYS A 174 14.57 -9.14 1.34
C LYS A 174 14.01 -10.53 1.52
N VAL A 175 13.84 -11.24 0.41
CA VAL A 175 13.57 -12.68 0.46
C VAL A 175 14.89 -13.39 0.74
N ASP A 176 14.88 -14.26 1.74
CA ASP A 176 16.01 -15.13 2.02
C ASP A 176 16.07 -16.25 0.97
N LEU A 177 16.64 -15.91 -0.19
CA LEU A 177 17.09 -16.87 -1.18
C LEU A 177 18.60 -16.99 -1.03
N ASN A 178 19.13 -18.22 -1.11
CA ASN A 178 20.56 -18.53 -1.20
C ASN A 178 21.13 -18.04 -2.55
N CYS A 179 21.05 -16.73 -2.80
CA CYS A 179 21.55 -16.06 -3.98
C CYS A 179 22.52 -14.93 -3.56
N PRO A 180 23.60 -14.70 -4.33
CA PRO A 180 24.53 -13.61 -4.08
C PRO A 180 23.79 -12.26 -4.10
N CYS A 181 24.23 -11.38 -3.21
CA CYS A 181 23.59 -10.16 -2.69
C CYS A 181 23.06 -9.14 -3.72
N PHE A 182 23.45 -9.21 -4.99
CA PHE A 182 23.02 -8.26 -6.04
C PHE A 182 21.71 -8.64 -6.76
N GLN A 183 21.20 -9.87 -6.57
CA GLN A 183 19.99 -10.35 -7.25
C GLN A 183 18.91 -10.86 -6.29
N ARG A 184 19.05 -10.62 -4.98
CA ARG A 184 18.04 -11.04 -4.01
C ARG A 184 16.73 -10.30 -4.30
N PRO A 185 15.67 -11.01 -4.66
CA PRO A 185 14.38 -10.38 -4.86
C PRO A 185 13.81 -9.95 -3.50
N GLY A 186 13.14 -8.81 -3.47
CA GLY A 186 12.53 -8.27 -2.26
C GLY A 186 11.43 -7.29 -2.59
N CYS A 187 10.52 -7.06 -1.64
CA CYS A 187 9.50 -6.02 -1.75
C CYS A 187 10.17 -4.67 -1.53
N ARG A 188 10.13 -3.78 -2.52
CA ARG A 188 10.61 -2.40 -2.40
C ARG A 188 9.42 -1.48 -2.15
N SER A 189 9.49 -0.77 -1.03
CA SER A 189 8.46 0.10 -0.50
C SER A 189 9.00 1.52 -0.49
N LEU A 190 8.43 2.42 -1.30
CA LEU A 190 8.89 3.82 -1.33
C LEU A 190 8.54 4.49 0.01
N MET A 191 9.55 4.92 0.77
CA MET A 191 9.38 5.54 2.09
C MET A 191 9.47 7.06 2.07
N SER A 192 10.23 7.59 1.10
CA SER A 192 10.45 9.02 0.92
C SER A 192 10.94 9.28 -0.51
N GLN A 193 10.50 10.39 -1.11
CA GLN A 193 10.95 10.84 -2.42
C GLN A 193 11.26 12.34 -2.38
N LEU A 194 12.39 12.71 -2.97
CA LEU A 194 12.86 14.08 -3.09
C LEU A 194 13.06 14.42 -4.56
N GLY A 195 12.42 15.49 -5.03
CA GLY A 195 12.58 15.97 -6.40
C GLY A 195 13.78 16.92 -6.57
N ALA A 196 14.21 17.12 -7.82
CA ALA A 196 15.33 18.00 -8.18
C ALA A 196 15.25 19.41 -7.56
N ARG A 197 14.04 20.00 -7.51
CA ARG A 197 13.84 21.35 -6.96
C ARG A 197 14.16 21.45 -5.47
N ALA A 198 13.95 20.37 -4.72
CA ALA A 198 14.20 20.33 -3.29
C ALA A 198 15.69 20.06 -2.97
N LEU A 199 16.47 19.60 -3.95
CA LEU A 199 17.94 19.53 -3.93
C LEU A 199 18.55 20.73 -4.66
N SER A 200 18.08 21.96 -4.35
CA SER A 200 18.59 23.17 -5.01
C SER A 200 19.51 23.97 -4.09
N ALA A 201 20.18 24.98 -4.63
CA ALA A 201 21.00 25.91 -3.85
C ALA A 201 20.20 26.65 -2.74
N ARG A 202 18.86 26.56 -2.75
CA ARG A 202 17.97 27.15 -1.76
C ARG A 202 17.66 26.24 -0.56
N SER A 203 18.10 24.98 -0.58
CA SER A 203 17.87 24.08 0.56
C SER A 203 18.61 24.59 1.80
N PRO A 204 17.98 24.58 2.99
CA PRO A 204 18.58 25.12 4.20
C PRO A 204 19.85 24.35 4.56
N VAL A 205 20.93 25.07 4.82
CA VAL A 205 22.21 24.52 5.28
C VAL A 205 22.16 24.46 6.80
N ILE A 206 22.26 23.26 7.36
CA ILE A 206 22.21 23.06 8.83
C ILE A 206 23.59 23.07 9.48
N GLY A 207 24.65 22.85 8.70
CA GLY A 207 26.01 22.79 9.22
C GLY A 207 27.05 22.70 8.11
N ARG A 208 28.30 23.04 8.44
CA ARG A 208 29.44 22.99 7.53
C ARG A 208 30.73 22.68 8.29
N ASP A 209 31.61 21.93 7.67
CA ASP A 209 32.98 21.73 8.12
C ASP A 209 33.99 22.14 7.02
N LYS A 210 35.26 21.72 7.16
CA LYS A 210 36.32 22.02 6.19
C LYS A 210 36.08 21.36 4.83
N LEU A 211 35.34 20.26 4.76
CA LEU A 211 35.22 19.41 3.58
C LEU A 211 33.80 19.38 3.00
N VAL A 212 32.77 19.46 3.84
CA VAL A 212 31.37 19.18 3.50
C VAL A 212 30.46 20.29 4.05
N LYS A 213 29.40 20.60 3.30
CA LYS A 213 28.22 21.33 3.79
C LYS A 213 27.03 20.38 3.85
N VAL A 214 26.22 20.48 4.90
CA VAL A 214 25.06 19.60 5.09
C VAL A 214 23.79 20.36 4.79
N LEU A 215 23.05 19.88 3.81
CA LEU A 215 21.72 20.38 3.46
C LEU A 215 20.65 19.56 4.19
N LEU A 216 19.58 20.22 4.60
CA LEU A 216 18.37 19.59 5.11
C LEU A 216 17.22 19.88 4.13
N PRO A 217 17.14 19.17 2.99
CA PRO A 217 16.11 19.41 1.99
C PRO A 217 14.68 19.17 2.50
N GLN A 218 14.50 18.30 3.50
CA GLN A 218 13.23 18.06 4.19
C GLN A 218 13.47 17.48 5.60
N PRO A 219 12.48 17.54 6.50
CA PRO A 219 12.59 16.92 7.82
C PRO A 219 13.00 15.45 7.74
N GLY A 220 13.98 15.06 8.55
CA GLY A 220 14.46 13.68 8.63
C GLY A 220 15.40 13.23 7.49
N LEU A 221 15.73 14.09 6.51
CA LEU A 221 16.68 13.75 5.44
C LEU A 221 17.78 14.80 5.32
N ALA A 222 19.02 14.42 5.63
CA ALA A 222 20.20 15.24 5.49
C ALA A 222 21.08 14.78 4.32
N VAL A 223 21.59 15.72 3.53
CA VAL A 223 22.46 15.46 2.38
C VAL A 223 23.76 16.25 2.54
N GLY A 224 24.88 15.54 2.70
CA GLY A 224 26.21 16.12 2.75
C GLY A 224 26.76 16.33 1.33
N ILE A 225 27.26 17.53 1.04
CA ILE A 225 27.85 17.89 -0.26
C ILE A 225 29.29 18.34 -0.06
N TRP A 226 30.21 17.79 -0.86
CA TRP A 226 31.60 18.22 -0.90
C TRP A 226 31.72 19.69 -1.32
N ARG A 227 32.53 20.44 -0.57
CA ARG A 227 32.83 21.83 -0.88
C ARG A 227 33.67 21.89 -2.17
N GLY A 228 33.26 22.73 -3.12
CA GLY A 228 33.95 22.96 -4.39
C GLY A 228 33.52 22.08 -5.57
N THR A 229 32.99 20.87 -5.34
CA THR A 229 32.69 19.91 -6.43
C THR A 229 31.19 19.68 -6.68
N SER A 230 30.31 20.22 -5.81
CA SER A 230 28.85 19.97 -5.87
C SER A 230 28.48 18.48 -5.92
N SER A 231 29.38 17.60 -5.49
CA SER A 231 29.15 16.16 -5.43
C SER A 231 28.62 15.76 -4.06
N ILE A 232 27.72 14.79 -4.03
CA ILE A 232 27.19 14.25 -2.77
C ILE A 232 28.30 13.44 -2.08
N ALA A 233 28.54 13.75 -0.81
CA ALA A 233 29.45 13.01 0.06
C ALA A 233 28.71 11.88 0.77
N PHE A 234 27.57 12.20 1.37
CA PHE A 234 26.74 11.24 2.07
C PHE A 234 25.27 11.66 2.05
N VAL A 235 24.40 10.69 2.27
CA VAL A 235 22.98 10.91 2.58
C VAL A 235 22.69 10.24 3.91
N ILE A 236 21.97 10.92 4.80
CA ILE A 236 21.52 10.38 6.08
C ILE A 236 20.02 10.58 6.18
N ALA A 237 19.28 9.48 6.40
CA ALA A 237 17.86 9.52 6.69
C ALA A 237 17.62 9.12 8.15
N CYS A 238 16.79 9.87 8.86
CA CYS A 238 16.33 9.57 10.20
C CYS A 238 14.86 9.13 10.12
N PHE A 239 14.60 7.93 10.60
CA PHE A 239 13.27 7.33 10.64
C PHE A 239 12.83 7.11 12.07
N HIS A 240 11.79 7.82 12.49
CA HIS A 240 11.13 7.56 13.76
C HIS A 240 10.47 6.16 13.74
N PHE A 241 10.40 5.48 14.89
CA PHE A 241 9.81 4.14 14.99
C PHE A 241 8.30 4.11 14.78
N HIS A 242 7.65 5.26 14.89
CA HIS A 242 6.23 5.38 14.60
C HIS A 242 5.94 4.89 13.16
N ARG A 243 5.21 3.76 13.08
CA ARG A 243 4.79 3.09 11.84
C ARG A 243 5.93 2.71 10.88
N LEU A 244 7.15 2.55 11.40
CA LEU A 244 8.33 2.32 10.57
C LEU A 244 8.31 0.96 9.86
N VAL A 245 7.81 -0.07 10.54
CA VAL A 245 7.70 -1.43 9.97
C VAL A 245 6.73 -1.41 8.81
N GLU A 246 5.56 -0.80 9.01
CA GLU A 246 4.50 -0.63 8.02
C GLU A 246 5.01 0.15 6.81
N ARG A 247 5.64 1.32 7.03
CA ARG A 247 6.21 2.13 5.94
C ARG A 247 7.29 1.40 5.16
N SER A 248 8.06 0.52 5.81
CA SER A 248 9.11 -0.27 5.15
C SER A 248 8.56 -1.46 4.36
N LEU A 249 7.37 -1.97 4.70
CA LEU A 249 6.73 -3.12 4.03
C LEU A 249 5.69 -2.73 2.97
N LEU A 250 4.96 -1.64 3.22
CA LEU A 250 3.80 -1.21 2.43
C LEU A 250 4.05 0.10 1.66
N GLY A 251 5.10 0.83 2.03
CA GLY A 251 5.46 2.13 1.47
C GLY A 251 4.76 3.29 2.16
N SER A 252 4.87 4.48 1.59
CA SER A 252 4.16 5.70 2.01
C SER A 252 2.66 5.63 1.65
N SER A 253 1.98 4.55 2.01
CA SER A 253 0.52 4.57 1.99
C SER A 253 0.08 5.48 3.13
N THR A 254 -0.34 6.70 2.81
CA THR A 254 -0.99 7.62 3.75
C THR A 254 -2.12 6.85 4.42
N CYS A 255 -1.92 6.55 5.69
CA CYS A 255 -2.69 5.59 6.45
C CYS A 255 -3.62 6.39 7.37
N TYR A 256 -4.86 6.56 6.93
CA TYR A 256 -5.85 7.38 7.60
C TYR A 256 -6.56 6.61 8.70
N THR A 257 -7.09 7.35 9.66
CA THR A 257 -7.98 6.84 10.71
C THR A 257 -9.29 7.60 10.64
N LEU A 258 -10.40 6.88 10.51
CA LEU A 258 -11.72 7.45 10.47
C LEU A 258 -12.43 7.26 11.79
N HIS A 259 -12.96 8.35 12.33
CA HIS A 259 -14.00 8.35 13.34
C HIS A 259 -15.28 8.86 12.70
N ILE A 260 -16.35 8.07 12.78
CA ILE A 260 -17.67 8.46 12.30
C ILE A 260 -18.71 8.13 13.36
N VAL A 261 -19.66 9.04 13.56
CA VAL A 261 -20.77 8.86 14.48
C VAL A 261 -22.05 9.27 13.75
N LEU A 262 -23.04 8.38 13.74
CA LEU A 262 -24.41 8.74 13.40
C LEU A 262 -25.17 8.92 14.71
N HIS A 263 -25.82 10.06 14.88
CA HIS A 263 -26.50 10.40 16.12
C HIS A 263 -27.73 11.26 15.87
N SER A 264 -28.57 11.35 16.89
CA SER A 264 -29.62 12.36 17.01
C SER A 264 -29.27 13.35 18.13
N GLU A 265 -30.21 14.20 18.53
CA GLU A 265 -30.03 15.08 19.70
C GLU A 265 -29.99 14.31 21.03
N VAL A 266 -30.53 13.09 21.05
CA VAL A 266 -30.80 12.33 22.29
C VAL A 266 -30.05 10.99 22.37
N ALA A 267 -29.55 10.47 21.25
CA ALA A 267 -28.88 9.18 21.24
C ALA A 267 -27.80 9.07 20.15
N GLU A 268 -26.74 8.33 20.46
CA GLU A 268 -25.82 7.79 19.47
C GLU A 268 -26.48 6.57 18.80
N ILE A 269 -26.67 6.63 17.48
CA ILE A 269 -27.27 5.56 16.68
C ILE A 269 -26.21 4.50 16.36
N MET A 270 -25.03 4.96 15.96
CA MET A 270 -23.84 4.14 15.82
C MET A 270 -22.57 4.99 15.88
N SER A 271 -21.47 4.41 16.33
CA SER A 271 -20.13 4.95 16.16
C SER A 271 -19.20 3.91 15.53
N GLY A 272 -18.26 4.40 14.74
CA GLY A 272 -17.28 3.60 14.04
C GLY A 272 -15.90 4.23 14.16
N HIS A 273 -14.93 3.39 14.50
CA HIS A 273 -13.51 3.74 14.48
C HIS A 273 -12.77 2.79 13.55
N PHE A 274 -12.33 3.32 12.41
CA PHE A 274 -11.66 2.55 11.36
C PHE A 274 -10.24 3.04 11.20
N SER A 275 -9.31 2.29 11.77
CA SER A 275 -7.88 2.54 11.59
C SER A 275 -7.38 1.89 10.31
N GLN A 276 -6.30 2.44 9.77
CA GLN A 276 -5.54 1.85 8.66
C GLN A 276 -6.25 1.89 7.31
N LEU A 277 -7.02 2.94 7.08
CA LEU A 277 -7.55 3.22 5.76
C LEU A 277 -6.40 3.66 4.86
N PHE A 278 -6.24 3.03 3.71
CA PHE A 278 -5.21 3.39 2.76
C PHE A 278 -5.76 3.38 1.34
N CYS A 279 -5.19 4.23 0.49
CA CYS A 279 -5.44 4.21 -0.94
C CYS A 279 -4.15 3.80 -1.66
N ARG A 280 -4.25 2.82 -2.57
CA ARG A 280 -3.15 2.51 -3.50
C ARG A 280 -3.24 3.43 -4.71
N LYS A 281 -2.10 3.68 -5.36
CA LYS A 281 -2.05 4.49 -6.60
C LYS A 281 -3.04 4.02 -7.69
N ALA A 282 -3.27 2.71 -7.77
CA ALA A 282 -4.21 2.13 -8.74
C ALA A 282 -5.69 2.43 -8.44
N GLN A 283 -6.01 2.85 -7.21
CA GLN A 283 -7.37 3.21 -6.77
C GLN A 283 -7.63 4.72 -6.86
N ILE A 284 -6.65 5.49 -7.34
CA ILE A 284 -6.83 6.93 -7.58
C ILE A 284 -7.60 7.08 -8.89
N GLN A 285 -8.87 7.48 -8.80
CA GLN A 285 -9.78 7.63 -9.92
C GLN A 285 -10.42 9.02 -9.88
N ASP A 286 -10.61 9.62 -11.06
CA ASP A 286 -11.33 10.88 -11.23
C ASP A 286 -10.90 12.00 -10.25
N GLY A 287 -9.59 12.08 -9.98
CA GLY A 287 -9.01 13.10 -9.10
C GLY A 287 -9.28 12.89 -7.60
N HIS A 288 -9.77 11.72 -7.19
CA HIS A 288 -10.05 11.38 -5.79
C HIS A 288 -9.27 10.12 -5.36
N ILE A 289 -8.99 10.02 -4.07
CA ILE A 289 -8.56 8.78 -3.42
C ILE A 289 -9.77 8.12 -2.77
N GLU A 290 -9.87 6.81 -2.88
CA GLU A 290 -10.91 6.02 -2.24
C GLU A 290 -10.38 5.37 -0.95
N LEU A 291 -11.11 5.54 0.16
CA LEU A 291 -10.84 4.94 1.45
C LEU A 291 -12.04 4.11 1.88
N VAL A 292 -11.89 2.78 1.85
CA VAL A 292 -12.95 1.83 2.19
C VAL A 292 -12.83 1.42 3.65
N ALA A 293 -13.80 1.83 4.48
CA ALA A 293 -13.85 1.51 5.90
C ALA A 293 -14.64 0.22 6.17
N ILE A 294 -15.77 0.03 5.49
CA ILE A 294 -16.52 -1.22 5.46
C ILE A 294 -16.70 -1.61 4.01
N SER A 295 -16.20 -2.81 3.67
CA SER A 295 -16.31 -3.36 2.32
C SER A 295 -17.60 -4.16 2.18
N ARG A 296 -18.37 -3.84 1.13
CA ARG A 296 -19.59 -4.55 0.75
C ARG A 296 -19.41 -6.07 0.60
N THR A 297 -18.22 -6.50 0.20
CA THR A 297 -17.89 -7.93 -0.04
C THR A 297 -17.38 -8.65 1.21
N ASN A 298 -17.24 -7.95 2.34
CA ASN A 298 -16.68 -8.52 3.55
C ASN A 298 -17.71 -8.50 4.69
N LEU A 299 -18.52 -9.56 4.75
CA LEU A 299 -19.55 -9.76 5.76
C LEU A 299 -19.06 -9.59 7.21
N SER A 300 -17.79 -9.88 7.49
CA SER A 300 -17.22 -9.73 8.84
C SER A 300 -17.04 -8.27 9.29
N GLN A 301 -17.10 -7.32 8.36
CA GLN A 301 -17.04 -5.88 8.64
C GLN A 301 -18.42 -5.25 8.78
N HIS A 302 -19.47 -5.97 8.40
CA HIS A 302 -20.83 -5.46 8.45
C HIS A 302 -21.24 -5.28 9.91
N THR A 303 -21.75 -4.10 10.22
CA THR A 303 -21.98 -3.68 11.61
C THR A 303 -23.47 -3.46 11.83
N PRO A 304 -24.09 -4.09 12.84
CA PRO A 304 -25.49 -3.80 13.18
C PRO A 304 -25.62 -2.38 13.72
N VAL A 305 -26.64 -1.68 13.28
CA VAL A 305 -27.01 -0.35 13.78
C VAL A 305 -27.88 -0.54 15.02
N SER A 306 -27.55 0.12 16.13
CA SER A 306 -28.14 -0.17 17.44
C SER A 306 -29.58 0.32 17.63
N SER A 307 -30.00 1.30 16.83
CA SER A 307 -31.34 1.90 16.90
C SER A 307 -31.85 2.27 15.51
N ASP A 308 -33.15 2.50 15.40
CA ASP A 308 -33.75 3.03 14.18
C ASP A 308 -33.21 4.43 13.88
N ILE A 309 -32.99 4.70 12.60
CA ILE A 309 -32.50 5.97 12.12
C ILE A 309 -33.67 6.95 12.13
N ALA A 310 -33.72 7.80 13.14
CA ALA A 310 -34.76 8.80 13.29
C ALA A 310 -34.24 10.05 14.01
N LEU A 311 -34.76 11.21 13.61
CA LEU A 311 -34.40 12.51 14.17
C LEU A 311 -35.61 13.08 14.92
N PRO A 312 -35.60 13.03 16.27
CA PRO A 312 -36.61 13.70 17.07
C PRO A 312 -36.45 15.21 16.97
N TRP A 313 -37.57 15.92 17.02
CA TRP A 313 -37.61 17.38 17.07
C TRP A 313 -38.64 17.83 18.10
N ARG A 314 -38.41 19.02 18.66
CA ARG A 314 -39.34 19.67 19.57
C ARG A 314 -39.41 21.15 19.26
N CYS A 315 -40.62 21.68 19.27
CA CYS A 315 -40.91 23.10 19.21
C CYS A 315 -41.96 23.42 20.28
N GLU A 316 -41.53 24.00 21.40
CA GLU A 316 -42.37 24.30 22.57
C GLU A 316 -43.13 23.06 23.08
N ALA A 317 -44.46 23.04 22.93
CA ALA A 317 -45.33 21.93 23.34
C ALA A 317 -45.51 20.86 22.25
N LEU A 318 -45.01 21.10 21.03
CA LEU A 318 -45.06 20.14 19.93
C LEU A 318 -43.76 19.34 19.89
N ASP A 319 -43.86 18.04 19.76
CA ASP A 319 -42.74 17.16 19.44
C ASP A 319 -43.14 16.10 18.42
N GLY A 320 -42.11 15.51 17.81
CA GLY A 320 -42.29 14.48 16.81
C GLY A 320 -40.95 13.85 16.43
N THR A 321 -41.02 12.84 15.57
CA THR A 321 -39.85 12.10 15.10
C THR A 321 -39.89 12.01 13.59
N VAL A 322 -38.84 12.49 12.94
CA VAL A 322 -38.66 12.35 11.48
C VAL A 322 -37.90 11.05 11.22
N GLU A 323 -38.56 10.08 10.61
CA GLU A 323 -37.92 8.82 10.22
C GLU A 323 -36.85 9.05 9.14
N ASN A 324 -35.89 8.13 9.07
CA ASN A 324 -34.85 8.08 8.04
C ASN A 324 -33.92 9.30 8.03
N CYS A 325 -33.90 10.10 9.10
CA CYS A 325 -33.02 11.26 9.25
C CYS A 325 -32.11 11.09 10.46
N CYS A 326 -30.86 11.54 10.35
CA CYS A 326 -29.92 11.60 11.47
C CYS A 326 -28.84 12.67 11.24
N LEU A 327 -28.01 12.92 12.24
CA LEU A 327 -26.81 13.75 12.14
C LEU A 327 -25.61 12.83 11.97
N MET A 328 -24.70 13.20 11.08
CA MET A 328 -23.39 12.57 10.95
C MET A 328 -22.32 13.51 11.46
N SER A 329 -21.43 13.01 12.32
CA SER A 329 -20.18 13.66 12.68
C SER A 329 -19.00 12.78 12.25
N LEU A 330 -18.09 13.34 11.48
CA LEU A 330 -16.97 12.63 10.85
C LEU A 330 -15.66 13.36 11.09
N THR A 331 -14.63 12.60 11.45
CA THR A 331 -13.25 13.07 11.54
C THR A 331 -12.31 12.04 10.89
N LEU A 332 -11.68 12.44 9.80
CA LEU A 332 -10.61 11.72 9.13
C LEU A 332 -9.27 12.28 9.61
N LEU A 333 -8.46 11.43 10.23
CA LEU A 333 -7.12 11.74 10.72
C LEU A 333 -6.08 11.21 9.74
N ASP A 334 -4.97 11.95 9.59
CA ASP A 334 -3.82 11.52 8.81
C ASP A 334 -2.93 10.48 9.56
N GLU A 335 -1.79 10.15 8.97
CA GLU A 335 -0.85 9.18 9.54
C GLU A 335 -0.19 9.65 10.85
N TRP A 336 -0.22 10.95 11.14
CA TRP A 336 0.29 11.56 12.38
C TRP A 336 -0.81 11.83 13.41
N GLN A 337 -2.05 11.39 13.14
CA GLN A 337 -3.24 11.65 13.96
C GLN A 337 -3.63 13.13 14.00
N HIS A 338 -3.22 13.90 12.98
CA HIS A 338 -3.73 15.25 12.80
C HIS A 338 -5.05 15.22 12.01
N PRO A 339 -6.04 16.05 12.38
CA PRO A 339 -7.26 16.20 11.60
C PRO A 339 -6.95 16.60 10.16
N PHE A 340 -7.39 15.77 9.22
CA PHE A 340 -7.26 16.01 7.79
C PHE A 340 -8.58 16.51 7.20
N TRP A 341 -9.70 15.87 7.55
CA TRP A 341 -11.04 16.29 7.12
C TRP A 341 -12.07 16.06 8.24
N CYS A 342 -12.82 17.10 8.58
CA CYS A 342 -13.83 17.07 9.62
C CYS A 342 -15.14 17.64 9.08
N VAL A 343 -16.26 16.96 9.32
CA VAL A 343 -17.58 17.45 8.93
C VAL A 343 -18.66 16.98 9.91
N SER A 344 -19.62 17.85 10.19
CA SER A 344 -20.85 17.53 10.92
C SER A 344 -22.04 18.02 10.11
N THR A 345 -22.98 17.14 9.75
CA THR A 345 -24.06 17.47 8.81
C THR A 345 -25.27 16.54 8.98
N PRO A 346 -26.51 17.03 8.79
CA PRO A 346 -27.69 16.17 8.72
C PRO A 346 -27.68 15.31 7.45
N LEU A 347 -28.15 14.07 7.57
CA LEU A 347 -28.30 13.11 6.48
C LEU A 347 -29.70 12.52 6.45
N SER A 348 -30.18 12.26 5.23
CA SER A 348 -31.37 11.47 4.97
C SER A 348 -30.97 10.11 4.39
N MET A 349 -31.60 9.06 4.88
CA MET A 349 -31.59 7.73 4.30
C MET A 349 -32.60 7.66 3.17
N ALA A 350 -32.21 7.12 2.02
CA ALA A 350 -33.08 6.91 0.89
C ALA A 350 -33.05 5.44 0.45
N PRO A 351 -34.15 4.88 -0.09
CA PRO A 351 -34.14 3.57 -0.73
C PRO A 351 -33.12 3.52 -1.88
N ALA A 352 -32.43 2.40 -2.03
CA ALA A 352 -31.45 2.24 -3.11
C ALA A 352 -32.18 2.01 -4.47
N GLU A 353 -31.95 2.89 -5.46
CA GLU A 353 -32.60 2.82 -6.79
C GLU A 353 -32.27 1.55 -7.60
N ARG A 354 -31.16 0.88 -7.28
CA ARG A 354 -30.79 -0.43 -7.81
C ARG A 354 -30.19 -1.25 -6.68
N ALA A 355 -30.86 -2.34 -6.31
CA ALA A 355 -30.26 -3.40 -5.51
C ALA A 355 -29.11 -3.98 -6.34
N ALA A 356 -27.90 -3.46 -6.15
CA ALA A 356 -26.70 -4.00 -6.74
C ALA A 356 -26.38 -5.33 -6.02
N ALA A 357 -27.16 -6.36 -6.35
CA ALA A 357 -26.91 -7.79 -6.22
C ALA A 357 -26.03 -8.19 -5.01
N LEU A 358 -26.43 -7.81 -3.80
CA LEU A 358 -25.95 -8.49 -2.59
C LEU A 358 -26.83 -9.72 -2.43
N TYR A 359 -26.37 -10.86 -2.98
CA TYR A 359 -27.06 -12.15 -2.81
C TYR A 359 -26.95 -12.69 -1.37
N ASP A 360 -26.16 -12.04 -0.50
CA ASP A 360 -25.85 -12.51 0.85
C ASP A 360 -26.85 -12.03 1.91
N TYR A 361 -27.74 -11.09 1.59
CA TYR A 361 -28.81 -10.63 2.48
C TYR A 361 -30.15 -10.56 1.75
N ASP A 362 -31.16 -11.19 2.32
CA ASP A 362 -32.55 -10.96 1.97
C ASP A 362 -33.05 -9.74 2.76
N GLY A 363 -33.32 -8.62 2.07
CA GLY A 363 -33.75 -7.40 2.74
C GLY A 363 -33.85 -6.13 1.88
N GLU A 364 -34.39 -5.07 2.48
CA GLU A 364 -34.48 -3.74 1.85
C GLU A 364 -33.12 -3.02 1.92
N HIS A 365 -32.70 -2.43 0.80
CA HIS A 365 -31.45 -1.71 0.69
C HIS A 365 -31.66 -0.20 0.77
N PHE A 366 -30.83 0.46 1.56
CA PHE A 366 -30.84 1.91 1.73
C PHE A 366 -29.46 2.51 1.50
N THR A 367 -29.43 3.78 1.13
CA THR A 367 -28.20 4.56 0.97
C THR A 367 -28.28 5.88 1.71
N MET A 368 -27.13 6.31 2.24
CA MET A 368 -26.91 7.68 2.70
C MET A 368 -25.67 8.22 2.03
N ARG A 369 -25.74 9.47 1.57
CA ARG A 369 -24.63 10.13 0.89
C ARG A 369 -24.45 11.53 1.42
N HIS A 370 -23.20 11.90 1.61
CA HIS A 370 -22.78 13.27 1.89
C HIS A 370 -21.81 13.72 0.80
N LEU A 371 -22.00 14.91 0.26
CA LEU A 371 -21.11 15.53 -0.71
C LEU A 371 -20.74 16.94 -0.23
N ASP A 372 -19.45 17.21 -0.17
CA ASP A 372 -18.86 18.50 0.23
C ASP A 372 -17.64 18.78 -0.67
N PRO A 373 -17.18 20.03 -0.83
CA PRO A 373 -15.94 20.30 -1.53
C PRO A 373 -14.71 19.57 -0.95
N GLY A 374 -14.72 19.25 0.36
CA GLY A 374 -13.66 18.48 1.02
C GLY A 374 -13.68 16.97 0.75
N GLY A 375 -14.73 16.46 0.09
CA GLY A 375 -14.87 15.04 -0.24
C GLY A 375 -16.31 14.55 -0.16
N HIS A 376 -16.51 13.25 -0.39
CA HIS A 376 -17.82 12.64 -0.25
C HIS A 376 -17.78 11.33 0.52
N VAL A 377 -18.87 11.06 1.24
CA VAL A 377 -19.08 9.86 2.04
C VAL A 377 -20.26 9.11 1.45
N ALA A 378 -20.09 7.80 1.26
CA ALA A 378 -21.15 6.90 0.84
C ALA A 378 -21.33 5.79 1.87
N MET A 379 -22.55 5.61 2.33
CA MET A 379 -22.96 4.56 3.26
C MET A 379 -24.11 3.75 2.66
N GLU A 380 -24.06 2.44 2.87
CA GLU A 380 -25.09 1.53 2.41
C GLU A 380 -25.56 0.64 3.54
N PHE A 381 -26.88 0.53 3.66
CA PHE A 381 -27.52 -0.22 4.71
C PHE A 381 -28.41 -1.31 4.12
N VAL A 382 -28.56 -2.39 4.87
CA VAL A 382 -29.52 -3.45 4.60
C VAL A 382 -30.37 -3.67 5.83
N ARG A 383 -31.69 -3.67 5.64
CA ARG A 383 -32.65 -4.09 6.66
C ARG A 383 -33.06 -5.53 6.38
N THR A 384 -32.65 -6.45 7.25
CA THR A 384 -33.00 -7.86 7.15
C THR A 384 -34.46 -8.10 7.51
N GLU A 385 -35.08 -9.13 6.92
CA GLU A 385 -36.48 -9.46 7.21
C GLU A 385 -36.65 -10.13 8.59
N GLN A 386 -35.75 -11.06 8.96
CA GLN A 386 -35.79 -11.79 10.24
C GLN A 386 -34.37 -12.14 10.74
N PRO A 387 -33.91 -11.59 11.88
CA PRO A 387 -34.55 -10.53 12.69
C PRO A 387 -34.62 -9.21 11.92
N ARG A 388 -35.59 -8.34 12.23
CA ARG A 388 -35.72 -7.02 11.62
C ARG A 388 -34.66 -6.06 12.17
N GLN A 389 -33.46 -6.12 11.60
CA GLN A 389 -32.29 -5.39 12.07
C GLN A 389 -31.66 -4.63 10.89
N LEU A 390 -31.20 -3.40 11.15
CA LEU A 390 -30.46 -2.62 10.16
C LEU A 390 -28.95 -2.88 10.30
N TYR A 391 -28.29 -3.14 9.19
CA TYR A 391 -26.84 -3.32 9.10
C TYR A 391 -26.21 -2.29 8.17
N LEU A 392 -25.10 -1.69 8.59
CA LEU A 392 -24.20 -0.95 7.71
C LEU A 392 -23.31 -1.97 6.98
N VAL A 393 -23.48 -2.07 5.66
CA VAL A 393 -22.80 -3.06 4.81
C VAL A 393 -21.70 -2.45 3.94
N ALA A 394 -21.72 -1.14 3.72
CA ALA A 394 -20.61 -0.45 3.05
C ALA A 394 -20.43 0.96 3.62
N LEU A 395 -19.18 1.37 3.79
CA LEU A 395 -18.79 2.72 4.17
C LEU A 395 -17.51 3.09 3.40
N THR A 396 -17.64 4.05 2.50
CA THR A 396 -16.55 4.50 1.62
C THR A 396 -16.44 6.02 1.64
N LEU A 397 -15.20 6.50 1.73
CA LEU A 397 -14.87 7.93 1.68
C LEU A 397 -14.06 8.20 0.43
N HIS A 398 -14.35 9.31 -0.22
CA HIS A 398 -13.60 9.80 -1.36
C HIS A 398 -13.09 11.19 -1.06
N VAL A 399 -11.76 11.31 -1.07
CA VAL A 399 -11.07 12.56 -0.71
C VAL A 399 -10.41 13.13 -1.96
N PRO A 400 -10.50 14.45 -2.21
CA PRO A 400 -9.84 15.08 -3.35
C PRO A 400 -8.32 14.88 -3.30
N LEU A 401 -7.75 14.40 -4.40
CA LEU A 401 -6.30 14.18 -4.54
C LEU A 401 -5.51 15.48 -4.39
N GLN A 402 -6.11 16.61 -4.77
CA GLN A 402 -5.50 17.92 -4.63
C GLN A 402 -5.25 18.26 -3.15
N ASP A 403 -6.17 17.93 -2.27
CA ASP A 403 -6.05 18.22 -0.84
C ASP A 403 -5.03 17.29 -0.18
N VAL A 404 -5.00 16.02 -0.60
CA VAL A 404 -3.94 15.07 -0.22
C VAL A 404 -2.57 15.61 -0.63
N ASN A 405 -2.42 16.02 -1.89
CA ASN A 405 -1.16 16.57 -2.39
C ASN A 405 -0.75 17.84 -1.63
N ARG A 406 -1.71 18.72 -1.30
CA ARG A 406 -1.45 19.94 -0.53
C ARG A 406 -1.02 19.61 0.91
N HIS A 407 -1.74 18.72 1.58
CA HIS A 407 -1.52 18.36 2.99
C HIS A 407 -0.19 17.66 3.22
N PHE A 408 0.16 16.72 2.33
CA PHE A 408 1.39 15.93 2.45
C PHE A 408 2.56 16.50 1.63
N GLY A 409 2.36 17.60 0.90
CA GLY A 409 3.38 18.16 0.01
C GLY A 409 3.80 17.22 -1.14
N THR A 410 2.88 16.37 -1.59
CA THR A 410 3.12 15.36 -2.63
C THR A 410 2.59 15.81 -4.00
N SER A 411 2.87 15.02 -5.04
CA SER A 411 2.43 15.28 -6.41
C SER A 411 1.92 14.01 -7.07
N TYR A 412 0.96 13.35 -6.43
CA TYR A 412 0.28 12.19 -6.99
C TYR A 412 -0.54 12.61 -8.21
N LEU A 413 -0.54 11.75 -9.24
CA LEU A 413 -1.29 11.93 -10.47
C LEU A 413 -2.40 10.87 -10.53
N SER A 414 -3.60 11.26 -10.96
CA SER A 414 -4.68 10.34 -11.26
C SER A 414 -4.28 9.46 -12.45
N SER A 415 -4.64 8.18 -12.40
CA SER A 415 -4.49 7.33 -13.58
C SER A 415 -5.54 7.75 -14.62
N PRO A 416 -5.20 7.87 -15.91
CA PRO A 416 -6.21 8.16 -16.94
C PRO A 416 -7.20 6.99 -17.02
N ARG A 417 -8.51 7.31 -17.15
CA ARG A 417 -9.55 6.30 -17.41
C ARG A 417 -9.14 5.44 -18.62
N PRO A 418 -9.33 4.11 -18.59
CA PRO A 418 -9.31 3.33 -19.81
C PRO A 418 -10.42 3.86 -20.74
N PRO A 419 -10.15 4.08 -22.04
CA PRO A 419 -11.16 4.56 -22.97
C PRO A 419 -12.26 3.50 -23.11
N GLY A 420 -13.47 3.80 -22.63
CA GLY A 420 -14.62 2.90 -22.79
C GLY A 420 -15.81 3.12 -21.84
N GLU A 421 -15.63 3.75 -20.68
CA GLU A 421 -16.75 4.02 -19.75
C GLU A 421 -17.24 5.45 -19.86
N SER A 422 -18.28 5.64 -20.68
CA SER A 422 -19.08 6.87 -20.74
C SER A 422 -19.78 7.10 -19.39
N PRO A 423 -19.86 8.35 -18.90
CA PRO A 423 -20.72 8.66 -17.76
C PRO A 423 -22.18 8.43 -18.19
N GLY A 424 -22.92 7.66 -17.41
CA GLY A 424 -24.35 7.45 -17.63
C GLY A 424 -25.06 8.81 -17.68
N GLY A 425 -25.54 9.18 -18.86
CA GLY A 425 -26.37 10.36 -19.04
C GLY A 425 -27.68 10.17 -18.30
N GLY A 426 -27.91 10.98 -17.27
CA GLY A 426 -29.27 11.25 -16.81
C GLY A 426 -30.02 12.03 -17.89
N PRO A 427 -31.30 11.73 -18.16
CA PRO A 427 -32.06 12.49 -19.13
C PRO A 427 -32.31 13.90 -18.58
N ALA A 428 -31.73 14.89 -19.25
CA ALA A 428 -32.22 16.25 -19.24
C ALA A 428 -33.46 16.34 -20.15
N GLY A 429 -34.58 16.74 -19.58
CA GLY A 429 -35.79 17.17 -20.27
C GLY A 429 -36.83 17.49 -19.21
N GLY A 430 -37.37 18.68 -19.07
CA GLY A 430 -37.37 19.87 -19.90
C GLY A 430 -38.68 20.58 -19.55
N LEU A 431 -38.58 21.74 -18.91
CA LEU A 431 -39.72 22.64 -18.72
C LEU A 431 -40.17 23.14 -20.10
N VAL A 432 -41.41 22.83 -20.50
CA VAL A 432 -42.20 23.65 -21.44
C VAL A 432 -43.68 23.56 -21.04
N GLN A 433 -44.18 24.72 -20.60
CA GLN A 433 -45.57 25.18 -20.37
C GLN A 433 -46.44 24.46 -19.34
#